data_AF-A0A7S2ABQ0-F1
#
_entry.id   AF-A0A7S2ABQ0-F1
#
_cell.length_a   1.000
_cell.length_b   1.000
_cell.length_c   1.000
_cell.angle_alpha   90.00
_cell.angle_beta   90.00
_cell.angle_gamma   90.00
#
_symmetry.space_group_name_H-M   'P 1'
#
loop_
_entity.id
_entity.type
_entity.pdbx_description
1 polymer ?
#
loop_
_entity_poly.entity_id
_entity_poly.type
_entity_poly.pdbx_seq_one_letter_code
_entity_poly.pdbx_strand_id
1 'polypeptide(L)'
;GWDRKFSVNFYYDSNHINDIALGGAEGGAVVVGDFTYIQGIHSPGIAYWNGDHWKGVPNYLVHDDGDGQGHGVYCESDECFVVGYFDALNGFTPSNLSHPIRTIAHYIYDNVTDNWYPQETYSIWDDAPFNGFEIKAASFIPFIEEE
;
A
#
# COMPACT_ATOMS: atom_id res chain seq x y z
N GLY A 1 -20.50 10.59 4.00
CA GLY A 1 -20.09 11.05 5.34
C GLY A 1 -18.63 11.41 5.27
N TRP A 2 -18.25 12.56 5.80
CA TRP A 2 -16.97 13.24 5.57
C TRP A 2 -15.73 12.40 5.91
N ASP A 3 -14.67 12.65 5.13
CA ASP A 3 -13.31 12.12 5.13
C ASP A 3 -12.78 11.52 6.44
N ARG A 4 -12.18 10.33 6.33
CA ARG A 4 -11.23 9.78 7.32
C ARG A 4 -9.82 9.63 6.76
N LYS A 5 -9.41 10.49 5.83
CA LYS A 5 -8.03 10.49 5.33
C LYS A 5 -7.17 11.36 6.24
N PHE A 6 -6.35 10.72 7.05
CA PHE A 6 -5.34 11.39 7.88
C PHE A 6 -3.98 10.78 7.54
N SER A 7 -3.15 11.53 6.82
CA SER A 7 -1.77 11.17 6.52
C SER A 7 -0.83 11.96 7.44
N VAL A 8 0.14 11.28 8.05
CA VAL A 8 1.21 11.91 8.84
C VAL A 8 2.54 11.44 8.29
N ASN A 9 3.34 12.40 7.82
CA ASN A 9 4.69 12.16 7.36
C ASN A 9 5.65 12.40 8.52
N PHE A 10 6.43 11.39 8.93
CA PHE A 10 7.45 11.54 9.97
C PHE A 10 8.86 11.49 9.34
N TYR A 11 9.51 12.64 9.20
CA TYR A 11 10.88 12.74 8.66
C TYR A 11 11.93 12.82 9.77
N TYR A 12 12.66 11.74 10.08
CA TYR A 12 13.98 11.75 10.76
C TYR A 12 14.69 10.38 10.60
N ASP A 13 15.82 10.34 9.86
CA ASP A 13 16.74 9.22 9.54
C ASP A 13 16.17 7.87 9.03
N SER A 14 16.96 7.12 8.26
CA SER A 14 16.59 5.87 7.56
C SER A 14 15.66 4.96 8.40
N ASN A 15 14.49 4.61 7.86
CA ASN A 15 13.31 3.96 8.49
C ASN A 15 12.13 4.92 8.81
N HIS A 16 11.62 5.64 7.80
CA HIS A 16 10.46 6.53 7.96
C HIS A 16 9.13 5.81 7.80
N ILE A 17 8.09 6.33 8.46
CA ILE A 17 6.69 6.13 8.04
C ILE A 17 6.34 7.32 7.17
N ASN A 18 6.05 7.04 5.90
CA ASN A 18 5.70 8.03 4.89
C ASN A 18 4.20 8.35 4.93
N ASP A 19 3.36 7.32 5.13
CA ASP A 19 1.92 7.50 5.17
C ASP A 19 1.22 6.47 6.07
N ILE A 20 0.01 6.82 6.52
CA ILE A 20 -0.87 5.98 7.32
C ILE A 20 -2.30 6.12 6.81
N ALA A 21 -2.99 5.00 6.65
CA ALA A 21 -4.43 4.97 6.36
C ALA A 21 -5.19 4.37 7.54
N LEU A 22 -6.20 5.11 8.00
CA LEU A 22 -7.16 4.65 8.99
C LEU A 22 -8.37 4.04 8.27
N GLY A 23 -8.86 2.91 8.78
CA GLY A 23 -9.94 2.18 8.14
C GLY A 23 -9.48 0.95 7.36
N GLY A 24 -8.31 0.40 7.72
CA GLY A 24 -8.09 -1.03 7.52
C GLY A 24 -9.07 -1.84 8.39
N ALA A 25 -9.16 -3.13 8.11
CA ALA A 25 -10.15 -4.04 8.70
C ALA A 25 -10.40 -3.83 10.20
N GLU A 26 -11.68 -3.92 10.58
CA GLU A 26 -12.19 -3.77 11.95
C GLU A 26 -11.71 -2.52 12.73
N GLY A 27 -11.28 -1.45 12.03
CA GLY A 27 -10.80 -0.21 12.68
C GLY A 27 -9.29 -0.16 12.92
N GLY A 28 -8.54 -1.04 12.25
CA GLY A 28 -7.09 -1.03 12.21
C GLY A 28 -6.50 0.11 11.36
N ALA A 29 -5.17 0.08 11.25
CA ALA A 29 -4.40 1.04 10.46
C ALA A 29 -3.34 0.33 9.61
N VAL A 30 -3.12 0.81 8.39
CA VAL A 30 -2.01 0.38 7.55
C VAL A 30 -1.00 1.52 7.48
N VAL A 31 0.27 1.21 7.68
CA VAL A 31 1.38 2.16 7.53
C VAL A 31 2.28 1.72 6.39
N VAL A 32 2.82 2.71 5.70
CA VAL A 32 3.79 2.51 4.63
C VAL A 32 4.98 3.43 4.80
N GLY A 33 6.15 3.01 4.33
CA GLY A 33 7.36 3.77 4.58
C GLY A 33 8.63 3.15 3.99
N ASP A 34 9.76 3.56 4.55
CA ASP A 34 11.11 3.12 4.17
C ASP A 34 11.72 2.20 5.26
N PHE A 35 10.86 1.56 6.07
CA PHE A 35 11.28 0.70 7.18
C PHE A 35 11.45 -0.75 6.75
N THR A 36 12.42 -1.45 7.34
CA THR A 36 12.61 -2.91 7.12
C THR A 36 11.85 -3.77 8.14
N TYR A 37 11.73 -3.29 9.38
CA TYR A 37 11.16 -4.05 10.49
C TYR A 37 10.10 -3.24 11.25
N ILE A 38 9.04 -3.93 11.69
CA ILE A 38 8.05 -3.42 12.65
C ILE A 38 8.04 -4.31 13.89
N GLN A 39 8.35 -3.74 15.06
CA GLN A 39 8.44 -4.51 16.32
C GLN A 39 9.29 -5.80 16.24
N GLY A 40 10.38 -5.78 15.45
CA GLY A 40 11.25 -6.95 15.24
C GLY A 40 10.74 -7.97 14.21
N ILE A 41 9.58 -7.73 13.60
CA ILE A 41 9.03 -8.52 12.49
C ILE A 41 9.55 -7.92 11.18
N HIS A 42 10.14 -8.75 10.31
CA HIS A 42 10.57 -8.34 8.97
C HIS A 42 9.34 -8.05 8.11
N SER A 43 9.13 -6.79 7.75
CA SER A 43 8.01 -6.34 6.92
C SER A 43 8.36 -5.06 6.16
N PRO A 44 9.28 -5.13 5.17
CA PRO A 44 9.69 -3.98 4.37
C PRO A 44 8.55 -3.12 3.81
N GLY A 45 8.57 -1.84 4.16
CA GLY A 45 7.78 -0.77 3.55
C GLY A 45 6.27 -0.81 3.78
N ILE A 46 5.74 -1.82 4.47
CA ILE A 46 4.30 -1.95 4.78
C ILE A 46 4.08 -2.73 6.09
N ALA A 47 3.17 -2.27 6.93
CA ALA A 47 2.75 -2.97 8.16
C ALA A 47 1.30 -2.63 8.51
N TYR A 48 0.68 -3.48 9.34
CA TYR A 48 -0.72 -3.37 9.74
C TYR A 48 -0.88 -3.41 11.26
N TRP A 49 -1.74 -2.55 11.81
CA TRP A 49 -2.18 -2.56 13.20
C TRP A 49 -3.60 -3.08 13.29
N ASN A 50 -3.81 -4.15 14.06
CA ASN A 50 -5.12 -4.81 14.20
C ASN A 50 -5.96 -4.32 15.38
N GLY A 51 -5.53 -3.26 16.08
CA GLY A 51 -6.19 -2.79 17.32
C GLY A 51 -5.38 -3.07 18.58
N ASP A 52 -4.57 -4.13 18.60
CA ASP A 52 -3.82 -4.57 19.78
C ASP A 52 -2.30 -4.65 19.57
N HIS A 53 -1.86 -5.05 18.37
CA HIS A 53 -0.45 -5.18 18.03
C HIS A 53 -0.16 -4.90 16.55
N TRP A 54 1.11 -4.58 16.25
CA TRP A 54 1.57 -4.48 14.87
C TRP A 54 1.84 -5.86 14.29
N LYS A 55 1.50 -6.02 13.02
CA LYS A 55 1.70 -7.21 12.22
C LYS A 55 2.47 -6.84 10.95
N GLY A 56 3.37 -7.72 10.56
CA GLY A 56 3.96 -7.66 9.23
C GLY A 56 2.94 -8.10 8.19
N VAL A 57 2.94 -7.46 7.03
CA VAL A 57 2.09 -7.83 5.91
C VAL A 57 2.84 -8.88 5.07
N PRO A 58 2.26 -10.08 4.85
CA PRO A 58 2.77 -11.05 3.91
C PRO A 58 2.88 -10.41 2.54
N ASN A 59 3.91 -10.81 1.80
CA ASN A 59 4.16 -10.23 0.49
C ASN A 59 4.31 -8.70 0.53
N TYR A 60 5.15 -8.28 1.46
CA TYR A 60 5.65 -6.92 1.61
C TYR A 60 6.34 -6.40 0.34
N LEU A 61 6.65 -5.11 0.35
CA LEU A 61 7.20 -4.39 -0.79
C LEU A 61 8.66 -4.80 -1.01
N VAL A 62 9.00 -5.18 -2.24
CA VAL A 62 10.37 -5.60 -2.61
C VAL A 62 10.85 -4.78 -3.80
N HIS A 63 12.11 -4.36 -3.75
CA HIS A 63 12.81 -3.71 -4.86
C HIS A 63 14.07 -4.52 -5.21
N ASP A 64 14.52 -4.50 -6.46
CA ASP A 64 15.62 -5.34 -6.94
C ASP A 64 16.96 -5.04 -6.23
N ASP A 65 17.12 -3.83 -5.69
CA ASP A 65 18.30 -3.42 -4.92
C ASP A 65 18.15 -3.52 -3.39
N GLY A 66 16.99 -3.97 -2.89
CA GLY A 66 16.73 -4.09 -1.46
C GLY A 66 15.25 -4.07 -1.05
N ASP A 67 14.95 -3.32 0.00
CA ASP A 67 13.59 -3.20 0.55
C ASP A 67 12.75 -2.26 -0.30
N GLY A 68 11.52 -2.66 -0.63
CA GLY A 68 10.57 -1.78 -1.30
C GLY A 68 10.07 -0.69 -0.37
N GLN A 69 9.85 0.49 -0.93
CA GLN A 69 9.45 1.68 -0.19
C GLN A 69 8.01 2.06 -0.52
N GLY A 70 7.16 2.17 0.50
CA GLY A 70 5.80 2.66 0.35
C GLY A 70 5.72 4.14 0.65
N HIS A 71 5.17 4.94 -0.26
CA HIS A 71 5.10 6.40 -0.13
C HIS A 71 3.69 6.92 0.17
N GLY A 72 2.66 6.18 -0.21
CA GLY A 72 1.27 6.56 0.04
C GLY A 72 0.39 5.34 0.17
N VAL A 73 -0.64 5.46 1.01
CA VAL A 73 -1.60 4.39 1.23
C VAL A 73 -3.03 4.94 1.30
N TYR A 74 -3.95 4.22 0.67
CA TYR A 74 -5.37 4.44 0.80
C TYR A 74 -6.05 3.14 1.18
N CYS A 75 -6.90 3.16 2.19
CA CYS A 75 -7.68 1.99 2.59
C CYS A 75 -9.17 2.34 2.67
N GLU A 76 -10.00 1.40 2.22
CA GLU A 76 -11.45 1.45 2.32
C GLU A 76 -11.98 0.06 2.68
N SER A 77 -12.52 -0.07 3.90
CA SER A 77 -13.04 -1.34 4.43
C SER A 77 -11.95 -2.43 4.45
N ASP A 78 -12.03 -3.41 3.54
CA ASP A 78 -11.13 -4.54 3.45
C ASP A 78 -10.17 -4.43 2.27
N GLU A 79 -10.08 -3.26 1.62
CA GLU A 79 -9.20 -3.01 0.47
C GLU A 79 -8.19 -1.90 0.80
N CYS A 80 -6.92 -2.11 0.43
CA CYS A 80 -5.88 -1.08 0.52
C CYS A 80 -5.08 -1.00 -0.78
N PHE A 81 -4.76 0.23 -1.18
CA PHE A 81 -3.88 0.55 -2.29
C PHE A 81 -2.64 1.23 -1.75
N VAL A 82 -1.47 0.69 -2.09
CA VAL A 82 -0.17 1.22 -1.71
C VAL A 82 0.55 1.69 -2.96
N VAL A 83 1.08 2.90 -2.93
CA VAL A 83 1.91 3.47 -3.99
C VAL A 83 3.33 3.68 -3.48
N GLY A 84 4.33 3.40 -4.30
CA GLY A 84 5.71 3.48 -3.85
C GLY A 84 6.76 3.12 -4.88
N TYR A 85 7.99 2.96 -4.39
CA TYR A 85 9.17 2.50 -5.13
C TYR A 85 9.43 1.03 -4.79
N PHE A 86 8.86 0.13 -5.57
CA PHE A 86 9.03 -1.31 -5.42
C PHE A 86 8.71 -2.01 -6.75
N ASP A 87 9.38 -3.14 -7.00
CA ASP A 87 9.27 -3.90 -8.26
C ASP A 87 8.37 -5.13 -8.10
N ALA A 88 8.19 -5.60 -6.87
CA ALA A 88 7.48 -6.83 -6.59
C ALA A 88 6.80 -6.82 -5.22
N LEU A 89 5.84 -7.73 -5.08
CA LEU A 89 5.24 -8.12 -3.81
C LEU A 89 5.70 -9.55 -3.52
N ASN A 90 6.66 -9.72 -2.60
CA ASN A 90 7.41 -10.96 -2.26
C ASN A 90 7.01 -12.22 -3.08
N GLY A 91 7.53 -12.35 -4.31
CA GLY A 91 7.32 -13.52 -5.17
C GLY A 91 6.44 -13.29 -6.41
N PHE A 92 5.70 -12.19 -6.48
CA PHE A 92 5.07 -11.72 -7.71
C PHE A 92 5.89 -10.58 -8.32
N THR A 93 6.86 -10.94 -9.16
CA THR A 93 7.54 -10.01 -10.07
C THR A 93 6.76 -9.97 -11.39
N PRO A 94 6.27 -8.81 -11.86
CA PRO A 94 5.87 -8.65 -13.25
C PRO A 94 7.09 -9.00 -14.13
N SER A 95 7.05 -10.17 -14.76
CA SER A 95 8.20 -10.74 -15.46
C SER A 95 8.78 -9.81 -16.54
N ASN A 96 10.11 -9.69 -16.57
CA ASN A 96 10.97 -9.25 -17.69
C ASN A 96 11.06 -7.75 -18.03
N LEU A 97 11.09 -6.82 -17.08
CA LEU A 97 11.29 -5.41 -17.42
C LEU A 97 12.33 -4.75 -16.52
N SER A 98 13.30 -4.08 -17.14
CA SER A 98 14.28 -3.26 -16.45
C SER A 98 13.57 -2.06 -15.80
N HIS A 99 13.36 -2.14 -14.49
CA HIS A 99 12.95 -1.08 -13.55
C HIS A 99 11.60 -0.38 -13.82
N PRO A 100 10.50 -0.84 -13.21
CA PRO A 100 9.38 0.06 -12.93
C PRO A 100 9.73 1.02 -11.77
N ILE A 101 9.74 2.33 -12.04
CA ILE A 101 10.16 3.36 -11.06
C ILE A 101 9.01 3.77 -10.11
N ARG A 102 7.76 3.39 -10.37
CA ARG A 102 6.61 3.67 -9.50
C ARG A 102 5.56 2.58 -9.64
N THR A 103 5.17 1.94 -8.54
CA THR A 103 4.22 0.82 -8.55
C THR A 103 3.05 1.08 -7.61
N ILE A 104 1.87 0.59 -8.01
CA ILE A 104 0.67 0.50 -7.18
C ILE A 104 0.45 -0.97 -6.83
N ALA A 105 0.23 -1.26 -5.56
CA ALA A 105 -0.15 -2.58 -5.06
C ALA A 105 -1.57 -2.53 -4.48
N HIS A 106 -2.41 -3.48 -4.88
CA HIS A 106 -3.74 -3.67 -4.30
C HIS A 106 -3.71 -4.86 -3.32
N TYR A 107 -4.15 -4.62 -2.08
CA TYR A 107 -4.26 -5.61 -1.03
C TYR A 107 -5.72 -5.78 -0.60
N ILE A 108 -6.12 -7.02 -0.32
CA ILE A 108 -7.38 -7.36 0.32
C ILE A 108 -7.11 -7.95 1.70
N TYR A 109 -7.87 -7.53 2.69
CA TYR A 109 -7.85 -8.10 4.03
C TYR A 109 -8.68 -9.39 4.09
N ASP A 110 -8.09 -10.42 4.68
CA ASP A 110 -8.76 -11.66 5.02
C ASP A 110 -9.00 -11.73 6.53
N ASN A 111 -10.26 -11.57 6.92
CA ASN A 111 -10.72 -11.67 8.32
C ASN A 111 -10.45 -13.05 8.95
N VAL A 112 -10.30 -14.11 8.15
CA VAL A 112 -10.06 -15.47 8.67
C VAL A 112 -8.63 -15.64 9.14
N THR A 113 -7.68 -15.08 8.39
CA THR A 113 -6.24 -15.15 8.71
C THR A 113 -5.73 -13.89 9.41
N ASP A 114 -6.58 -12.87 9.58
CA ASP A 114 -6.26 -11.56 10.15
C ASP A 114 -5.07 -10.95 9.40
N ASN A 115 -5.15 -10.91 8.06
CA ASN A 115 -4.00 -10.48 7.27
C ASN A 115 -4.33 -9.85 5.91
N TRP A 116 -3.39 -9.06 5.40
CA TRP A 116 -3.47 -8.42 4.08
C TRP A 116 -2.77 -9.27 3.02
N TYR A 117 -3.44 -9.51 1.91
CA TYR A 117 -2.91 -10.28 0.79
C TYR A 117 -2.94 -9.48 -0.49
N PRO A 118 -1.83 -9.44 -1.24
CA PRO A 118 -1.79 -8.75 -2.51
C PRO A 118 -2.69 -9.48 -3.52
N GLN A 119 -3.40 -8.71 -4.31
CA GLN A 119 -4.20 -9.20 -5.43
C GLN A 119 -3.50 -8.91 -6.76
N GLU A 120 -3.12 -7.65 -6.96
CA GLU A 120 -2.60 -7.16 -8.24
C GLU A 120 -1.55 -6.07 -8.03
N THR A 121 -0.66 -5.91 -9.01
CA THR A 121 0.30 -4.81 -9.10
C THR A 121 0.15 -4.08 -10.43
N TYR A 122 0.31 -2.75 -10.39
CA TYR A 122 0.28 -1.90 -11.58
C TYR A 122 1.57 -1.09 -11.62
N SER A 123 2.36 -1.28 -12.67
CA SER A 123 3.61 -0.53 -12.88
C SER A 123 3.35 0.71 -13.72
N ILE A 124 3.93 1.84 -13.32
CA ILE A 124 3.91 3.10 -14.06
C ILE A 124 5.30 3.31 -14.68
N TRP A 125 5.36 3.40 -16.01
CA TRP A 125 6.58 3.59 -16.80
C TRP A 125 6.81 5.07 -17.09
N ASP A 126 8.06 5.54 -16.96
CA ASP A 126 8.43 6.94 -17.23
C ASP A 126 8.34 7.31 -18.74
N ASP A 127 8.33 6.31 -19.63
CA ASP A 127 8.41 6.50 -21.09
C ASP A 127 7.05 6.51 -21.82
N ALA A 128 5.93 6.29 -21.12
CA ALA A 128 4.61 6.34 -21.73
C ALA A 128 4.08 7.79 -21.71
N PRO A 129 3.77 8.43 -22.86
CA PRO A 129 3.04 9.69 -22.82
C PRO A 129 1.75 9.45 -22.04
N PHE A 130 1.44 10.34 -21.08
CA PHE A 130 0.25 10.35 -20.23
C PHE A 130 -1.06 10.53 -21.04
N ASN A 131 -1.29 9.68 -22.03
CA ASN A 131 -2.46 9.68 -22.89
C ASN A 131 -3.41 8.60 -22.36
N GLY A 132 -4.06 8.89 -21.23
CA GLY A 132 -5.30 8.21 -20.85
C GLY A 132 -5.22 7.16 -19.74
N PHE A 133 -4.14 7.08 -18.95
CA PHE A 133 -4.20 6.36 -17.68
C PHE A 133 -4.79 7.27 -16.60
N GLU A 134 -6.11 7.29 -16.52
CA GLU A 134 -6.81 7.79 -15.34
C GLU A 134 -6.50 6.78 -14.22
N ILE A 135 -5.61 7.13 -13.29
CA ILE A 135 -5.72 6.57 -11.94
C ILE A 135 -7.07 7.10 -11.47
N LYS A 136 -8.14 6.35 -11.70
CA LYS A 136 -9.35 6.47 -10.92
C LYS A 136 -8.94 6.03 -9.51
N ALA A 137 -8.23 6.91 -8.80
CA ALA A 137 -8.41 6.99 -7.36
C ALA A 137 -9.91 7.09 -7.26
N ALA A 138 -10.57 6.03 -6.80
CA ALA A 138 -12.01 5.97 -6.76
C ALA A 138 -12.46 7.15 -5.91
N SER A 139 -12.76 8.29 -6.53
CA SER A 139 -13.83 9.12 -6.06
C SER A 139 -15.04 8.24 -6.32
N PHE A 140 -15.40 7.43 -5.33
CA PHE A 140 -16.75 6.90 -5.25
C PHE A 140 -17.67 8.11 -5.27
N ILE A 141 -18.17 8.45 -6.46
CA ILE A 141 -19.38 9.25 -6.59
C ILE A 141 -20.47 8.24 -6.23
N PRO A 142 -21.11 8.32 -5.05
CA PRO A 142 -22.26 7.46 -4.79
C PRO A 142 -23.30 7.77 -5.86
N PHE A 143 -23.70 6.73 -6.60
CA PHE A 143 -24.89 6.82 -7.44
C PHE A 143 -26.06 6.94 -6.47
N ILE A 144 -26.52 8.18 -6.24
CA ILE A 144 -27.80 8.43 -5.58
C ILE A 144 -28.84 8.17 -6.65
N GLU A 145 -29.50 7.01 -6.60
CA GLU A 145 -30.82 6.89 -7.24
C GLU A 145 -31.75 7.83 -6.47
N GLU A 146 -32.13 8.94 -7.08
CA GLU A 146 -33.31 9.67 -6.64
C GLU A 146 -34.53 8.78 -6.95
N GLU A 147 -35.27 8.40 -5.91
CA GLU A 147 -36.60 7.76 -6.03
C GLU A 147 -37.63 8.67 -6.71
#